data_AF-A0A0L0ET31-F1
#
_entry.id   AF-A0A0L0ET31-F1
#
_cell.length_a   1.000
_cell.length_b   1.000
_cell.length_c   1.000
_cell.angle_alpha   90.00
_cell.angle_beta   90.00
_cell.angle_gamma   90.00
#
_symmetry.space_group_name_H-M   'P 1'
#
loop_
_entity.id
_entity.type
_entity.pdbx_description
1 polymer ?
#
loop_
_entity_poly.entity_id
_entity_poly.type
_entity_poly.pdbx_seq_one_letter_code
_entity_poly.pdbx_strand_id
1 'polypeptide(L)'
;MRYQFDDFEFDSIDLILLRAGTALAIRHNEAKLLALLLANTHRVLSKEEILDQVWQDKVVSEQAVFQNISHLRALFGNDAIKTFAKRGYQWQRQVTGVNAAPITRPLITSDTVHAPITVTPADTDVSARHRVSNWLGVSLISLLVLLAFVFVLQRDEAQSESFSITYLPFEGAEPELWQLQDTTQLNFTSLTTLSAANFRTSQELVYPEVAVQHPVILTASVRQVDALWYLTFWLKGPAGQWQGVLHGATSQAVQQKLYQHLSQPVVASLLQHAHSPDLKLAMLTQAHQRTPEDLILLGALVNAYLDVHELEKAMAMAEKLAVLAKAQANTQQEGRALAYQGEILLRKNLVDLSLIRLDMALQALEVSQDLRAQSDVWHSRSWLHHLQRDYGQVKASLLHSAQLARQTQDIARELDALTYLSIMASKNQQDDDKYHYLRLAEEKMRDYELPVYHFAKVPFHYAIFADKPADKEPHYRRVLEYTALTPNHWVAQSSRKSLVRYYLREARFEEAESLITSVRQDNAENAYLSVMYAAAVQTQAELLPLALRAFELAQLSGERRIGLDVALLLCQMPVESGVNSDFYAQYISEHATSDWRMQNEAQLLALNLMAAGR
;
A
#
# COMPACT_ATOMS: atom_id res chain seq x y z
N MET A 1 3.29 -43.60 0.60
CA MET A 1 4.25 -44.26 1.51
C MET A 1 4.04 -43.62 2.87
N ARG A 2 4.03 -44.40 3.95
CA ARG A 2 3.77 -43.85 5.29
C ARG A 2 5.08 -43.59 6.01
N TYR A 3 5.21 -42.38 6.51
CA TYR A 3 6.36 -41.93 7.28
C TYR A 3 5.95 -41.74 8.72
N GLN A 4 6.72 -42.29 9.64
CA GLN A 4 6.57 -42.03 11.07
C GLN A 4 7.79 -41.28 11.58
N PHE A 5 7.55 -40.19 12.31
CA PHE A 5 8.59 -39.40 12.99
C PHE A 5 7.96 -38.80 14.25
N ASP A 6 8.63 -38.96 15.39
CA ASP A 6 8.09 -38.61 16.71
C ASP A 6 6.66 -39.17 16.95
N ASP A 7 5.71 -38.30 17.32
CA ASP A 7 4.30 -38.59 17.51
C ASP A 7 3.45 -38.40 16.23
N PHE A 8 4.09 -38.21 15.07
CA PHE A 8 3.43 -37.97 13.79
C PHE A 8 3.47 -39.17 12.85
N GLU A 9 2.36 -39.37 12.14
CA GLU A 9 2.26 -40.28 11.00
C GLU A 9 1.78 -39.49 9.78
N PHE A 10 2.51 -39.61 8.67
CA PHE A 10 2.18 -38.91 7.44
C PHE A 10 2.02 -39.89 6.28
N ASP A 11 0.85 -39.88 5.64
CA ASP A 11 0.60 -40.62 4.40
C ASP A 11 0.92 -39.74 3.19
N SER A 12 2.03 -40.05 2.51
CA SER A 12 2.50 -39.25 1.39
C SER A 12 1.65 -39.37 0.12
N ILE A 13 0.72 -40.34 0.05
CA ILE A 13 -0.18 -40.53 -1.10
C ILE A 13 -1.46 -39.74 -0.88
N ASP A 14 -2.08 -39.92 0.29
CA ASP A 14 -3.34 -39.25 0.63
C ASP A 14 -3.12 -37.83 1.19
N LEU A 15 -1.87 -37.43 1.45
CA LEU A 15 -1.47 -36.15 2.05
C LEU A 15 -2.11 -35.88 3.41
N ILE A 16 -2.34 -36.95 4.18
CA ILE A 16 -2.95 -36.90 5.52
C ILE A 16 -1.86 -36.93 6.57
N LEU A 17 -1.92 -35.98 7.51
CA LEU A 17 -1.07 -35.92 8.69
C LEU A 17 -1.88 -36.32 9.93
N LEU A 18 -1.36 -37.26 10.72
CA LEU A 18 -1.89 -37.63 12.02
C LEU A 18 -0.88 -37.27 13.10
N ARG A 19 -1.37 -36.90 14.28
CA ARG A 19 -0.58 -36.75 15.51
C ARG A 19 -1.23 -37.59 16.60
N ALA A 20 -0.49 -38.56 17.15
CA ALA A 20 -1.00 -39.52 18.13
C ALA A 20 -2.35 -40.17 17.70
N GLY A 21 -2.48 -40.50 16.41
CA GLY A 21 -3.68 -41.11 15.82
C GLY A 21 -4.83 -40.15 15.47
N THR A 22 -4.70 -38.85 15.74
CA THR A 22 -5.72 -37.82 15.42
C THR A 22 -5.34 -37.04 14.18
N ALA A 23 -6.28 -36.82 13.25
CA ALA A 23 -6.01 -36.05 12.04
C ALA A 23 -5.69 -34.58 12.35
N LEU A 24 -4.54 -34.12 11.84
CA LEU A 24 -4.08 -32.75 11.95
C LEU A 24 -4.20 -32.07 10.59
N ALA A 25 -4.84 -30.89 10.57
CA ALA A 25 -5.01 -30.13 9.34
C ALA A 25 -3.65 -29.66 8.80
N ILE A 26 -3.38 -29.98 7.54
CA ILE A 26 -2.19 -29.53 6.79
C ILE A 26 -2.65 -29.06 5.41
N ARG A 27 -2.14 -27.92 4.92
CA ARG A 27 -2.54 -27.41 3.60
C ARG A 27 -1.91 -28.27 2.50
N HIS A 28 -2.55 -28.34 1.33
CA HIS A 28 -2.12 -29.18 0.22
C HIS A 28 -0.64 -29.02 -0.18
N ASN A 29 -0.16 -27.79 -0.32
CA ASN A 29 1.23 -27.52 -0.72
C ASN A 29 2.23 -27.78 0.43
N GLU A 30 1.81 -27.58 1.68
CA GLU A 30 2.61 -27.93 2.85
C GLU A 30 2.78 -29.46 2.93
N ALA A 31 1.70 -30.20 2.69
CA ALA A 31 1.70 -31.65 2.66
C ALA A 31 2.58 -32.19 1.52
N LYS A 32 2.50 -31.59 0.33
CA LYS A 32 3.40 -31.92 -0.79
C LYS A 32 4.87 -31.64 -0.47
N LEU A 33 5.17 -30.48 0.14
CA LEU A 33 6.53 -30.14 0.55
C LEU A 33 7.05 -31.09 1.63
N LEU A 34 6.19 -31.46 2.59
CA LEU A 34 6.51 -32.44 3.60
C LEU A 34 6.82 -33.81 2.98
N ALA A 35 5.99 -34.28 2.03
CA ALA A 35 6.25 -35.51 1.29
C ALA A 35 7.61 -35.48 0.58
N LEU A 36 7.94 -34.36 -0.05
CA LEU A 36 9.21 -34.17 -0.76
C LEU A 36 10.42 -34.20 0.19
N LEU A 37 10.32 -33.52 1.34
CA LEU A 37 11.36 -33.47 2.36
C LEU A 37 11.59 -34.84 3.02
N LEU A 38 10.51 -35.57 3.33
CA LEU A 38 10.58 -36.90 3.95
C LEU A 38 11.09 -37.97 2.97
N ALA A 39 10.85 -37.81 1.67
CA ALA A 39 11.44 -38.68 0.65
C ALA A 39 12.96 -38.44 0.47
N ASN A 40 13.47 -37.26 0.87
CA ASN A 40 14.84 -36.82 0.62
C ASN A 40 15.57 -36.39 1.90
N THR A 41 15.34 -37.06 3.03
CA THR A 41 15.92 -36.67 4.34
C THR A 41 17.44 -36.53 4.36
N HIS A 42 18.15 -37.27 3.49
CA HIS A 42 19.61 -37.27 3.38
C HIS A 42 20.18 -36.18 2.46
N ARG A 43 19.34 -35.38 1.77
CA ARG A 43 19.76 -34.35 0.80
C ARG A 43 19.28 -32.97 1.21
N VAL A 44 20.05 -31.96 0.83
CA VAL A 44 19.60 -30.55 0.84
C VAL A 44 18.89 -30.29 -0.47
N LEU A 45 17.62 -29.90 -0.41
CA LEU A 45 16.81 -29.54 -1.57
C LEU A 45 16.88 -28.04 -1.79
N SER A 46 17.26 -27.62 -3.01
CA SER A 46 17.31 -26.21 -3.38
C SER A 46 15.90 -25.62 -3.47
N LYS A 47 15.80 -24.28 -3.46
CA LYS A 47 14.51 -23.61 -3.58
C LYS A 47 13.88 -23.87 -4.94
N GLU A 48 14.70 -23.86 -5.98
CA GLU A 48 14.32 -24.15 -7.36
C GLU A 48 13.80 -25.59 -7.47
N GLU A 49 14.50 -26.58 -6.89
CA GLU A 49 14.04 -27.98 -6.87
C GLU A 49 12.71 -28.15 -6.13
N ILE A 50 12.49 -27.40 -5.05
CA ILE A 50 11.24 -27.42 -4.29
C ILE A 50 10.10 -26.77 -5.09
N LEU A 51 10.37 -25.62 -5.71
CA LEU A 51 9.42 -24.91 -6.56
C LEU A 51 8.96 -25.80 -7.72
N ASP A 52 9.92 -26.40 -8.41
CA ASP A 52 9.68 -27.28 -9.55
C ASP A 52 8.87 -28.52 -9.15
N GLN A 53 9.08 -29.11 -7.97
CA GLN A 53 8.40 -30.36 -7.61
C GLN A 53 7.05 -30.15 -6.93
N VAL A 54 6.87 -29.07 -6.15
CA VAL A 54 5.62 -28.83 -5.43
C VAL A 54 4.63 -28.01 -6.28
N TRP A 55 5.13 -27.14 -7.16
CA TRP A 55 4.34 -26.21 -7.99
C TRP A 55 4.58 -26.39 -9.51
N GLN A 56 4.74 -27.64 -9.97
CA GLN A 56 5.00 -28.02 -11.39
C GLN A 56 4.24 -27.20 -12.45
N ASP A 57 2.98 -26.82 -12.20
CA ASP A 57 2.11 -26.13 -13.16
C ASP A 57 1.82 -24.65 -12.81
N LYS A 58 2.55 -24.05 -11.86
CA LYS A 58 2.27 -22.69 -11.37
C LYS A 58 3.54 -21.88 -11.15
N VAL A 59 3.61 -20.71 -11.77
CA VAL A 59 4.66 -19.71 -11.50
C VAL A 59 4.38 -19.07 -10.14
N VAL A 60 5.13 -19.48 -9.12
CA VAL A 60 5.09 -18.91 -7.78
C VAL A 60 6.48 -18.40 -7.37
N SER A 61 6.55 -17.34 -6.58
CA SER A 61 7.82 -16.77 -6.13
C SER A 61 8.47 -17.66 -5.07
N GLU A 62 9.78 -17.49 -4.84
CA GLU A 62 10.50 -18.17 -3.76
C GLU A 62 9.85 -17.99 -2.38
N GLN A 63 9.09 -16.91 -2.20
CA GLN A 63 8.32 -16.65 -0.97
C GLN A 63 7.36 -17.79 -0.63
N ALA A 64 6.83 -18.50 -1.62
CA ALA A 64 5.99 -19.68 -1.38
C ALA A 64 6.75 -20.79 -0.64
N VAL A 65 8.03 -21.04 -1.00
CA VAL A 65 8.88 -22.01 -0.30
C VAL A 65 9.10 -21.56 1.14
N PHE A 66 9.43 -20.29 1.36
CA PHE A 66 9.66 -19.75 2.70
C PHE A 66 8.44 -19.91 3.60
N GLN A 67 7.24 -19.54 3.12
CA GLN A 67 6.00 -19.67 3.89
C GLN A 67 5.69 -21.12 4.26
N ASN A 68 5.82 -22.05 3.31
CA ASN A 68 5.53 -23.47 3.57
C ASN A 68 6.58 -24.07 4.53
N ILE A 69 7.86 -23.72 4.42
CA ILE A 69 8.89 -24.13 5.39
C ILE A 69 8.58 -23.57 6.79
N SER A 70 8.18 -22.31 6.90
CA SER A 70 7.79 -21.69 8.17
C SER A 70 6.58 -22.38 8.80
N HIS A 71 5.56 -22.74 8.02
CA HIS A 71 4.41 -23.48 8.52
C HIS A 71 4.77 -24.90 8.97
N LEU A 72 5.61 -25.61 8.22
CA LEU A 72 6.08 -26.94 8.64
C LEU A 72 6.92 -26.85 9.92
N ARG A 73 7.73 -25.81 10.09
CA ARG A 73 8.45 -25.54 11.35
C ARG A 73 7.52 -25.18 12.51
N ALA A 74 6.42 -24.50 12.25
CA ALA A 74 5.40 -24.25 13.28
C ALA A 74 4.71 -25.56 13.72
N LEU A 75 4.47 -26.49 12.79
CA LEU A 75 3.83 -27.77 13.09
C LEU A 75 4.76 -28.76 13.80
N PHE A 76 6.00 -28.85 13.34
CA PHE A 76 6.94 -29.88 13.82
C PHE A 76 7.99 -29.34 14.78
N GLY A 77 8.27 -28.04 14.79
CA GLY A 77 9.36 -27.41 15.54
C GLY A 77 10.41 -26.81 14.61
N ASN A 78 11.06 -25.72 15.06
CA ASN A 78 12.03 -24.97 14.25
C ASN A 78 13.25 -25.81 13.81
N ASP A 79 13.59 -26.83 14.58
CA ASP A 79 14.71 -27.75 14.35
C ASP A 79 14.39 -28.88 13.36
N ALA A 80 13.10 -29.12 13.05
CA ALA A 80 12.68 -30.22 12.17
C ALA A 80 13.21 -30.06 10.74
N ILE A 81 13.41 -28.82 10.29
CA ILE A 81 13.96 -28.48 8.97
C ILE A 81 15.13 -27.53 9.16
N LYS A 82 16.32 -27.93 8.71
CA LYS A 82 17.52 -27.08 8.74
C LYS A 82 17.64 -26.28 7.44
N THR A 83 17.94 -24.99 7.57
CA THR A 83 18.30 -24.15 6.43
C THR A 83 19.81 -24.18 6.22
N PHE A 84 20.22 -24.49 5.00
CA PHE A 84 21.58 -24.30 4.53
C PHE A 84 21.61 -23.05 3.65
N ALA A 85 22.23 -21.98 4.17
CA ALA A 85 22.30 -20.70 3.47
C ALA A 85 22.80 -20.88 2.01
N LYS A 86 22.07 -20.29 1.06
CA LYS A 86 22.33 -20.37 -0.40
C LYS A 86 22.25 -21.77 -1.02
N ARG A 87 21.88 -22.80 -0.27
CA ARG A 87 21.79 -24.19 -0.75
C ARG A 87 20.38 -24.78 -0.67
N GLY A 88 19.61 -24.42 0.36
CA GLY A 88 18.21 -24.86 0.51
C GLY A 88 17.90 -25.47 1.86
N TYR A 89 17.04 -26.50 1.88
CA TYR A 89 16.44 -27.05 3.10
C TYR A 89 16.62 -28.55 3.20
N GLN A 90 16.73 -29.05 4.44
CA GLN A 90 16.85 -30.48 4.71
C GLN A 90 16.07 -30.87 5.97
N TRP A 91 15.33 -31.97 5.89
CA TRP A 91 14.67 -32.58 7.04
C TRP A 91 15.68 -33.18 8.02
N GLN A 92 15.52 -32.94 9.32
CA GLN A 92 16.50 -33.35 10.35
C GLN A 92 16.02 -34.49 11.25
N ARG A 93 14.72 -34.76 11.32
CA ARG A 93 14.18 -35.76 12.25
C ARG A 93 14.35 -37.16 11.69
N GLN A 94 14.51 -38.14 12.58
CA GLN A 94 14.57 -39.53 12.16
C GLN A 94 13.20 -39.97 11.65
N VAL A 95 13.20 -40.56 10.46
CA VAL A 95 11.98 -41.02 9.79
C VAL A 95 12.06 -42.53 9.63
N THR A 96 11.05 -43.22 10.14
CA THR A 96 10.87 -44.65 9.88
C THR A 96 9.87 -44.80 8.74
N GLY A 97 10.31 -45.35 7.61
CA GLY A 97 9.40 -45.74 6.54
C GLY A 97 8.70 -47.03 6.92
N VAL A 98 7.39 -46.98 7.14
CA VAL A 98 6.60 -48.19 7.40
C VAL A 98 6.16 -48.75 6.05
N ASN A 99 6.83 -49.81 5.59
CA ASN A 99 6.29 -50.64 4.51
C ASN A 99 5.02 -51.31 5.04
N ALA A 100 3.87 -50.91 4.49
CA ALA A 100 2.57 -51.38 4.92
C ALA A 100 2.42 -52.90 4.66
N ALA A 101 2.35 -53.68 5.73
CA ALA A 101 1.49 -54.86 5.74
C ALA A 101 0.06 -54.38 6.04
N PRO A 102 -0.97 -54.85 5.33
CA PRO A 102 -2.33 -54.38 5.51
C PRO A 102 -2.89 -54.91 6.84
N ILE A 103 -3.23 -54.00 7.75
CA ILE A 103 -4.08 -54.34 8.91
C ILE A 103 -5.37 -53.55 8.80
N THR A 104 -6.36 -54.24 8.24
CA THR A 104 -7.76 -54.35 8.64
C THR A 104 -8.30 -53.26 9.58
N ARG A 105 -9.26 -52.47 9.07
CA ARG A 105 -10.17 -51.64 9.87
C ARG A 105 -10.89 -52.52 10.93
N PRO A 106 -10.98 -52.12 12.20
CA PRO A 106 -11.87 -52.76 13.14
C PRO A 106 -13.32 -52.42 12.77
N LEU A 107 -14.09 -53.46 12.44
CA LEU A 107 -15.54 -53.42 12.46
C LEU A 107 -16.02 -53.28 13.91
N ILE A 108 -16.91 -52.32 14.14
CA ILE A 108 -17.79 -52.31 15.30
C ILE A 108 -18.75 -53.49 15.11
N THR A 109 -18.58 -54.53 15.92
CA THR A 109 -19.55 -55.60 16.12
C THR A 109 -20.67 -55.12 17.03
N SER A 110 -21.90 -55.20 16.54
CA SER A 110 -23.05 -55.49 17.40
C SER A 110 -23.35 -56.97 17.25
N ASP A 111 -23.18 -57.70 18.34
CA ASP A 111 -23.64 -59.06 18.52
C ASP A 111 -25.18 -59.13 18.45
N THR A 112 -25.68 -60.03 17.61
CA THR A 112 -26.83 -60.87 17.97
C THR A 112 -26.59 -62.28 17.42
N VAL A 113 -26.11 -63.13 18.33
CA VAL A 113 -26.36 -64.56 18.50
C VAL A 113 -27.00 -65.29 17.31
N HIS A 114 -26.22 -66.13 16.62
CA HIS A 114 -26.49 -67.57 16.52
C HIS A 114 -25.32 -68.31 15.87
N ALA A 115 -24.87 -69.36 16.55
CA ALA A 115 -24.14 -70.47 15.95
C ALA A 115 -25.12 -71.67 15.88
N PRO A 116 -24.84 -72.78 15.17
CA PRO A 116 -23.55 -73.08 14.52
C PRO A 116 -23.64 -73.87 13.18
N ILE A 117 -22.45 -74.26 12.73
CA ILE A 117 -22.02 -75.49 12.03
C ILE A 117 -21.97 -75.58 10.48
N THR A 118 -20.74 -75.94 10.08
CA THR A 118 -20.28 -76.91 9.05
C THR A 118 -20.20 -76.52 7.59
N VAL A 119 -18.96 -76.66 7.11
CA VAL A 119 -18.50 -76.65 5.73
C VAL A 119 -18.53 -78.10 5.21
N THR A 120 -19.19 -78.37 4.08
CA THR A 120 -18.67 -79.22 2.99
C THR A 120 -19.48 -78.95 1.70
N PRO A 121 -18.87 -79.06 0.50
CA PRO A 121 -19.36 -78.49 -0.74
C PRO A 121 -20.07 -79.53 -1.62
N ALA A 122 -21.01 -79.09 -2.45
CA ALA A 122 -21.48 -79.87 -3.59
C ALA A 122 -22.15 -78.95 -4.62
N ASP A 123 -21.52 -78.92 -5.80
CA ASP A 123 -22.08 -79.07 -7.14
C ASP A 123 -23.36 -78.35 -7.63
N THR A 124 -23.31 -78.15 -8.94
CA THR A 124 -24.37 -77.90 -9.93
C THR A 124 -24.87 -76.47 -10.12
N ASP A 125 -24.33 -75.87 -11.19
CA ASP A 125 -25.00 -75.51 -12.45
C ASP A 125 -26.46 -74.98 -12.42
N VAL A 126 -26.75 -74.18 -13.46
CA VAL A 126 -28.07 -73.67 -13.94
C VAL A 126 -28.39 -72.19 -13.63
N SER A 127 -28.13 -71.38 -14.66
CA SER A 127 -28.89 -70.24 -15.20
C SER A 127 -29.86 -69.44 -14.32
N ALA A 128 -29.71 -68.10 -14.34
CA ALA A 128 -30.80 -67.18 -14.71
C ALA A 128 -30.25 -65.77 -15.05
N ARG A 129 -30.60 -65.27 -16.24
CA ARG A 129 -30.45 -63.86 -16.63
C ARG A 129 -31.31 -62.97 -15.73
N HIS A 130 -30.75 -61.85 -15.26
CA HIS A 130 -31.54 -60.63 -15.01
C HIS A 130 -30.80 -59.38 -15.51
N ARG A 131 -31.36 -58.80 -16.57
CA ARG A 131 -31.14 -57.40 -16.99
C ARG A 131 -31.75 -56.50 -15.91
N VAL A 132 -30.94 -55.68 -15.25
CA VAL A 132 -31.42 -54.54 -14.46
C VAL A 132 -30.82 -53.26 -15.04
N SER A 133 -31.66 -52.65 -15.89
CA SER A 133 -31.80 -51.26 -16.30
C SER A 133 -30.63 -50.28 -16.14
N ASN A 134 -30.09 -49.84 -17.29
CA ASN A 134 -29.20 -48.67 -17.47
C ASN A 134 -29.81 -47.31 -17.06
N TRP A 135 -31.04 -47.26 -16.51
CA TRP A 135 -31.74 -46.02 -16.20
C TRP A 135 -31.18 -45.29 -14.97
N LEU A 136 -30.58 -46.00 -14.01
CA LEU A 136 -29.96 -45.37 -12.83
C LEU A 136 -28.73 -44.52 -13.22
N GLY A 137 -27.95 -44.95 -14.20
CA GLY A 137 -26.81 -44.19 -14.71
C GLY A 137 -27.22 -42.91 -15.44
N VAL A 138 -28.31 -42.97 -16.21
CA VAL A 138 -28.83 -41.80 -16.94
C VAL A 138 -29.42 -40.77 -15.97
N SER A 139 -30.14 -41.21 -14.92
CA SER A 139 -30.65 -40.30 -13.89
C SER A 139 -29.54 -39.61 -13.11
N LEU A 140 -28.42 -40.30 -12.83
CA LEU A 140 -27.27 -39.71 -12.14
C LEU A 140 -26.55 -38.68 -13.01
N ILE A 141 -26.38 -38.96 -14.30
CA ILE A 141 -25.77 -38.02 -15.25
C ILE A 141 -26.67 -36.80 -15.44
N SER A 142 -27.98 -36.98 -15.61
CA SER A 142 -28.92 -35.85 -15.69
C SER A 142 -28.93 -35.02 -14.41
N LEU A 143 -28.80 -35.64 -13.23
CA LEU A 143 -28.70 -34.92 -11.96
C LEU A 143 -27.39 -34.13 -11.86
N LEU A 144 -26.26 -34.70 -12.30
CA LEU A 144 -24.98 -34.01 -12.34
C LEU A 144 -24.95 -32.87 -13.36
N VAL A 145 -25.59 -33.05 -14.53
CA VAL A 145 -25.76 -32.00 -15.52
C VAL A 145 -26.68 -30.91 -15.00
N LEU A 146 -27.77 -31.27 -14.31
CA LEU A 146 -28.67 -30.31 -13.69
C LEU A 146 -27.98 -29.54 -12.55
N LEU A 147 -27.17 -30.22 -11.73
CA LEU A 147 -26.36 -29.57 -10.68
C LEU A 147 -25.28 -28.67 -11.27
N ALA A 148 -24.60 -29.09 -12.35
CA ALA A 148 -23.64 -28.25 -13.06
C ALA A 148 -24.32 -27.06 -13.74
N PHE A 149 -25.52 -27.26 -14.29
CA PHE A 149 -26.33 -26.20 -14.90
C PHE A 149 -26.85 -25.21 -13.86
N VAL A 150 -27.31 -25.71 -12.71
CA VAL A 150 -27.66 -24.88 -11.55
C VAL A 150 -26.43 -24.15 -11.01
N PHE A 151 -25.25 -24.76 -10.96
CA PHE A 151 -24.01 -24.10 -10.53
C PHE A 151 -23.53 -23.04 -11.53
N VAL A 152 -23.80 -23.22 -12.84
CA VAL A 152 -23.53 -22.21 -13.87
C VAL A 152 -24.57 -21.08 -13.84
N LEU A 153 -25.83 -21.38 -13.51
CA LEU A 153 -26.91 -20.39 -13.34
C LEU A 153 -26.88 -19.67 -11.97
N GLN A 154 -26.35 -20.30 -10.93
CA GLN A 154 -26.05 -19.75 -9.59
C GLN A 154 -24.62 -19.25 -9.47
N ARG A 155 -23.85 -19.26 -10.56
CA ARG A 155 -22.76 -18.31 -10.69
C ARG A 155 -23.47 -16.97 -10.70
N ASP A 156 -23.63 -16.38 -9.52
CA ASP A 156 -24.09 -15.02 -9.37
C ASP A 156 -23.40 -14.25 -10.49
N GLU A 157 -24.20 -13.69 -11.42
CA GLU A 157 -23.75 -12.46 -12.07
C GLU A 157 -23.30 -11.63 -10.89
N ALA A 158 -21.99 -11.46 -10.72
CA ALA A 158 -21.46 -10.60 -9.69
C ALA A 158 -22.19 -9.29 -9.97
N GLN A 159 -23.17 -8.97 -9.11
CA GLN A 159 -23.85 -7.69 -9.13
C GLN A 159 -22.70 -6.73 -8.99
N SER A 160 -22.25 -6.21 -10.13
CA SER A 160 -21.15 -5.28 -10.17
C SER A 160 -21.78 -4.06 -9.54
N GLU A 161 -21.59 -3.90 -8.23
CA GLU A 161 -22.02 -2.70 -7.53
C GLU A 161 -21.51 -1.52 -8.36
N SER A 162 -22.45 -0.78 -8.91
CA SER A 162 -22.14 0.34 -9.79
C SER A 162 -21.42 1.39 -8.95
N PHE A 163 -20.29 1.87 -9.46
CA PHE A 163 -19.46 2.82 -8.75
C PHE A 163 -20.10 4.21 -8.86
N SER A 164 -20.72 4.65 -7.76
CA SER A 164 -21.40 5.94 -7.68
C SER A 164 -20.42 7.09 -7.44
N ILE A 165 -20.44 8.06 -8.34
CA ILE A 165 -19.56 9.23 -8.35
C ILE A 165 -20.42 10.50 -8.39
N THR A 166 -20.28 11.35 -7.39
CA THR A 166 -20.82 12.72 -7.45
C THR A 166 -19.82 13.60 -8.16
N TYR A 167 -20.24 14.42 -9.12
CA TYR A 167 -19.34 15.36 -9.79
C TYR A 167 -19.82 16.81 -9.66
N LEU A 168 -18.86 17.71 -9.50
CA LEU A 168 -19.08 19.15 -9.51
C LEU A 168 -18.95 19.68 -10.94
N PRO A 169 -19.60 20.81 -11.30
CA PRO A 169 -19.41 21.45 -12.60
C PRO A 169 -17.92 21.66 -12.91
N PHE A 170 -17.50 21.24 -14.11
CA PHE A 170 -16.10 21.32 -14.52
C PHE A 170 -15.70 22.77 -14.81
N GLU A 171 -14.53 23.18 -14.32
CA GLU A 171 -14.01 24.52 -14.56
C GLU A 171 -13.48 24.65 -15.99
N GLY A 172 -13.67 25.82 -16.60
CA GLY A 172 -13.23 26.06 -17.99
C GLY A 172 -14.04 25.29 -19.04
N ALA A 173 -15.19 24.73 -18.65
CA ALA A 173 -16.08 23.97 -19.51
C ALA A 173 -17.48 24.59 -19.57
N GLU A 174 -18.12 24.50 -20.75
CA GLU A 174 -19.55 24.74 -20.88
C GLU A 174 -20.32 23.56 -20.27
N PRO A 175 -21.26 23.80 -19.33
CA PRO A 175 -21.96 22.73 -18.62
C PRO A 175 -22.65 21.71 -19.54
N GLU A 176 -23.20 22.17 -20.67
CA GLU A 176 -23.92 21.33 -21.64
C GLU A 176 -23.01 20.29 -22.31
N LEU A 177 -21.73 20.63 -22.53
CA LEU A 177 -20.77 19.74 -23.19
C LEU A 177 -20.22 18.66 -22.25
N TRP A 178 -20.37 18.82 -20.93
CA TRP A 178 -19.71 18.02 -19.90
C TRP A 178 -20.67 17.36 -18.90
N GLN A 179 -21.89 17.09 -19.34
CA GLN A 179 -22.83 16.26 -18.58
C GLN A 179 -22.43 14.79 -18.70
N LEU A 180 -21.97 14.22 -17.57
CA LEU A 180 -21.62 12.79 -17.52
C LEU A 180 -22.87 11.92 -17.52
N GLN A 181 -22.80 10.78 -18.22
CA GLN A 181 -23.90 9.84 -18.37
C GLN A 181 -23.60 8.53 -17.66
N ASP A 182 -24.64 7.94 -17.06
CA ASP A 182 -24.55 6.64 -16.41
C ASP A 182 -24.16 5.55 -17.42
N THR A 183 -23.42 4.57 -16.92
CA THR A 183 -23.02 3.38 -17.65
C THR A 183 -23.42 2.15 -16.84
N THR A 184 -23.15 0.95 -17.35
CA THR A 184 -23.38 -0.29 -16.58
C THR A 184 -22.52 -0.40 -15.32
N GLN A 185 -21.41 0.34 -15.23
CA GLN A 185 -20.44 0.23 -14.14
C GLN A 185 -20.30 1.52 -13.32
N LEU A 186 -20.78 2.65 -13.82
CA LEU A 186 -20.61 3.99 -13.24
C LEU A 186 -21.95 4.71 -13.16
N ASN A 187 -22.28 5.25 -11.98
CA ASN A 187 -23.42 6.14 -11.81
C ASN A 187 -22.91 7.54 -11.48
N PHE A 188 -23.40 8.55 -12.18
CA PHE A 188 -23.00 9.93 -11.98
C PHE A 188 -24.13 10.76 -11.41
N THR A 189 -23.82 11.56 -10.39
CA THR A 189 -24.75 12.54 -9.83
C THR A 189 -24.12 13.92 -9.88
N SER A 190 -24.74 14.86 -10.59
CA SER A 190 -24.28 16.25 -10.64
C SER A 190 -24.67 16.97 -9.36
N LEU A 191 -23.72 17.65 -8.72
CA LEU A 191 -23.96 18.50 -7.55
C LEU A 191 -23.55 19.94 -7.85
N THR A 192 -24.52 20.83 -8.00
CA THR A 192 -24.30 22.24 -8.38
C THR A 192 -24.22 23.20 -7.19
N THR A 193 -24.51 22.72 -5.98
CA THR A 193 -24.47 23.53 -4.75
C THR A 193 -23.03 23.82 -4.28
N LEU A 194 -22.05 23.05 -4.76
CA LEU A 194 -20.64 23.21 -4.45
C LEU A 194 -19.85 23.61 -5.70
N SER A 195 -18.92 24.55 -5.54
CA SER A 195 -17.95 24.93 -6.58
C SER A 195 -16.72 24.02 -6.54
N ALA A 196 -16.25 23.58 -7.70
CA ALA A 196 -15.03 22.77 -7.82
C ALA A 196 -13.78 23.49 -7.26
N ALA A 197 -13.65 24.79 -7.55
CA ALA A 197 -12.56 25.63 -7.05
C ALA A 197 -12.56 25.67 -5.51
N ASN A 198 -13.72 26.01 -4.93
CA ASN A 198 -13.88 26.13 -3.48
C ASN A 198 -13.71 24.78 -2.80
N PHE A 199 -14.24 23.70 -3.37
CA PHE A 199 -14.09 22.36 -2.81
C PHE A 199 -12.62 21.96 -2.72
N ARG A 200 -11.81 22.18 -3.77
CA ARG A 200 -10.37 21.84 -3.74
C ARG A 200 -9.60 22.59 -2.64
N THR A 201 -9.95 23.83 -2.36
CA THR A 201 -9.29 24.64 -1.32
C THR A 201 -9.88 24.44 0.09
N SER A 202 -11.05 23.80 0.22
CA SER A 202 -11.73 23.62 1.51
C SER A 202 -12.07 22.17 1.85
N GLN A 203 -11.58 21.20 1.08
CA GLN A 203 -11.96 19.79 1.18
C GLN A 203 -11.79 19.19 2.58
N GLU A 204 -10.80 19.60 3.37
CA GLU A 204 -10.60 19.09 4.73
C GLU A 204 -11.75 19.43 5.69
N LEU A 205 -12.50 20.50 5.40
CA LEU A 205 -13.68 20.91 6.17
C LEU A 205 -14.98 20.46 5.48
N VAL A 206 -15.08 20.67 4.16
CA VAL A 206 -16.32 20.45 3.41
C VAL A 206 -16.58 18.97 3.17
N TYR A 207 -15.55 18.17 2.86
CA TYR A 207 -15.75 16.76 2.52
C TYR A 207 -16.40 15.94 3.65
N PRO A 208 -15.98 16.04 4.93
CA PRO A 208 -16.65 15.34 6.03
C PRO A 208 -18.16 15.61 6.15
N GLU A 209 -18.61 16.81 5.79
CA GLU A 209 -20.03 17.20 5.87
C GLU A 209 -20.88 16.53 4.78
N VAL A 210 -20.28 16.25 3.63
CA VAL A 210 -20.99 15.70 2.45
C VAL A 210 -20.68 14.22 2.18
N ALA A 211 -19.62 13.66 2.77
CA ALA A 211 -19.12 12.32 2.48
C ALA A 211 -20.15 11.19 2.69
N VAL A 212 -21.11 11.38 3.60
CA VAL A 212 -22.16 10.38 3.85
C VAL A 212 -23.10 10.23 2.65
N GLN A 213 -23.45 11.35 1.98
CA GLN A 213 -24.33 11.36 0.82
C GLN A 213 -23.55 11.25 -0.50
N HIS A 214 -22.34 11.81 -0.51
CA HIS A 214 -21.47 11.93 -1.67
C HIS A 214 -20.09 11.35 -1.33
N PRO A 215 -19.97 10.01 -1.19
CA PRO A 215 -18.75 9.38 -0.72
C PRO A 215 -17.56 9.58 -1.66
N VAL A 216 -17.81 9.70 -2.97
CA VAL A 216 -16.78 10.03 -3.96
C VAL A 216 -17.19 11.29 -4.71
N ILE A 217 -16.33 12.31 -4.64
CA ILE A 217 -16.53 13.60 -5.31
C ILE A 217 -15.47 13.78 -6.39
N LEU A 218 -15.92 13.94 -7.63
CA LEU A 218 -15.14 14.26 -8.81
C LEU A 218 -15.16 15.77 -9.07
N THR A 219 -13.97 16.37 -9.18
CA THR A 219 -13.78 17.72 -9.69
C THR A 219 -12.88 17.67 -10.91
N ALA A 220 -13.03 18.60 -11.84
CA ALA A 220 -12.16 18.66 -13.00
C ALA A 220 -12.04 20.07 -13.58
N SER A 221 -10.94 20.29 -14.29
CA SER A 221 -10.70 21.47 -15.11
C SER A 221 -10.49 21.04 -16.56
N VAL A 222 -11.15 21.75 -17.46
CA VAL A 222 -11.09 21.53 -18.91
C VAL A 222 -10.37 22.71 -19.55
N ARG A 223 -9.52 22.39 -20.53
CA ARG A 223 -8.87 23.40 -21.39
C ARG A 223 -8.83 22.89 -22.82
N GLN A 224 -8.86 23.81 -23.76
CA GLN A 224 -8.66 23.51 -25.17
C GLN A 224 -7.34 24.15 -25.61
N VAL A 225 -6.46 23.35 -26.20
CA VAL A 225 -5.19 23.80 -26.77
C VAL A 225 -5.09 23.25 -28.17
N ASP A 226 -4.94 24.16 -29.13
CA ASP A 226 -5.07 23.88 -30.56
C ASP A 226 -6.41 23.17 -30.87
N ALA A 227 -6.33 21.98 -31.48
CA ALA A 227 -7.48 21.15 -31.83
C ALA A 227 -7.77 20.04 -30.80
N LEU A 228 -7.15 20.08 -29.61
CA LEU A 228 -7.31 19.05 -28.59
C LEU A 228 -7.96 19.59 -27.32
N TRP A 229 -8.87 18.79 -26.78
CA TRP A 229 -9.46 18.95 -25.46
C TRP A 229 -8.59 18.24 -24.44
N TYR A 230 -8.34 18.90 -23.32
CA TYR A 230 -7.63 18.34 -22.17
C TYR A 230 -8.52 18.41 -20.94
N LEU A 231 -8.57 17.31 -20.19
CA LEU A 231 -9.25 17.19 -18.91
C LEU A 231 -8.23 16.82 -17.84
N THR A 232 -8.14 17.63 -16.79
CA THR A 232 -7.46 17.25 -15.55
C THR A 232 -8.52 17.03 -14.49
N PHE A 233 -8.51 15.87 -13.84
CA PHE A 233 -9.54 15.50 -12.88
C PHE A 233 -8.95 15.04 -11.55
N TRP A 234 -9.74 15.19 -10.49
CA TRP A 234 -9.45 14.77 -9.13
C TRP A 234 -10.69 14.12 -8.52
N LEU A 235 -10.52 12.95 -7.91
CA LEU A 235 -11.50 12.30 -7.08
C LEU A 235 -11.05 12.35 -5.62
N LYS A 236 -11.97 12.72 -4.73
CA LYS A 236 -11.82 12.61 -3.29
C LYS A 236 -12.76 11.51 -2.79
N GLY A 237 -12.18 10.50 -2.12
CA GLY A 237 -12.90 9.43 -1.44
C GLY A 237 -12.56 9.38 0.05
N PRO A 238 -13.21 8.47 0.81
CA PRO A 238 -13.06 8.41 2.26
C PRO A 238 -11.66 7.95 2.69
N ALA A 239 -11.02 7.10 1.89
CA ALA A 239 -9.71 6.55 2.20
C ALA A 239 -8.56 7.20 1.42
N GLY A 240 -8.86 7.96 0.36
CA GLY A 240 -7.82 8.46 -0.52
C GLY A 240 -8.29 9.47 -1.54
N GLN A 241 -7.36 9.81 -2.43
CA GLN A 241 -7.57 10.67 -3.58
C GLN A 241 -7.02 9.97 -4.83
N TRP A 242 -7.60 10.31 -5.97
CA TRP A 242 -7.16 9.81 -7.27
C TRP A 242 -7.19 10.95 -8.28
N GLN A 243 -6.25 10.99 -9.22
CA GLN A 243 -6.19 12.08 -10.20
C GLN A 243 -5.61 11.60 -11.52
N GLY A 244 -5.89 12.34 -12.58
CA GLY A 244 -5.36 12.03 -13.90
C GLY A 244 -5.51 13.16 -14.90
N VAL A 245 -4.83 13.00 -16.03
CA VAL A 245 -4.95 13.87 -17.19
C VAL A 245 -5.30 13.06 -18.43
N LEU A 246 -6.28 13.56 -19.18
CA LEU A 246 -6.78 12.97 -20.42
C LEU A 246 -6.81 14.03 -21.51
N HIS A 247 -6.69 13.58 -22.74
CA HIS A 247 -6.83 14.44 -23.91
C HIS A 247 -7.51 13.72 -25.08
N GLY A 248 -8.07 14.48 -26.02
CA GLY A 248 -8.77 13.95 -27.19
C GLY A 248 -9.23 15.04 -28.15
N ALA A 249 -9.59 14.65 -29.37
CA ALA A 249 -10.03 15.59 -30.40
C ALA A 249 -11.41 16.21 -30.11
N THR A 250 -12.24 15.55 -29.32
CA THR A 250 -13.59 16.01 -28.93
C THR A 250 -13.84 15.80 -27.45
N SER A 251 -14.77 16.56 -26.86
CA SER A 251 -15.16 16.39 -25.45
C SER A 251 -15.71 14.97 -25.20
N GLN A 252 -16.48 14.41 -26.13
CA GLN A 252 -17.03 13.05 -26.02
C GLN A 252 -15.92 11.99 -26.02
N ALA A 253 -14.87 12.18 -26.84
CA ALA A 253 -13.73 11.27 -26.84
C ALA A 253 -12.97 11.30 -25.50
N VAL A 254 -12.85 12.48 -24.88
CA VAL A 254 -12.24 12.63 -23.55
C VAL A 254 -13.12 11.99 -22.47
N GLN A 255 -14.44 12.20 -22.50
CA GLN A 255 -15.37 11.55 -21.57
C GLN A 255 -15.35 10.03 -21.69
N GLN A 256 -15.28 9.50 -22.91
CA GLN A 256 -15.18 8.05 -23.11
C GLN A 256 -13.91 7.48 -22.47
N LYS A 257 -12.76 8.17 -22.62
CA LYS A 257 -11.52 7.80 -21.92
C LYS A 257 -11.66 7.91 -20.40
N LEU A 258 -12.38 8.93 -19.90
CA LEU A 258 -12.67 9.07 -18.48
C LEU A 258 -13.49 7.89 -17.97
N TYR A 259 -14.56 7.50 -18.66
CA TYR A 259 -15.38 6.35 -18.27
C TYR A 259 -14.58 5.04 -18.27
N GLN A 260 -13.77 4.81 -19.30
CA GLN A 260 -12.90 3.63 -19.37
C GLN A 260 -11.88 3.56 -18.23
N HIS A 261 -11.40 4.72 -17.78
CA HIS A 261 -10.45 4.80 -16.68
C HIS A 261 -11.13 4.66 -15.31
N LEU A 262 -12.25 5.34 -15.09
CA LEU A 262 -12.97 5.30 -13.82
C LEU A 262 -13.64 3.94 -13.57
N SER A 263 -13.92 3.16 -14.62
CA SER A 263 -14.45 1.80 -14.50
C SER A 263 -13.43 0.77 -14.04
N GLN A 264 -12.15 1.14 -13.93
CA GLN A 264 -11.11 0.25 -13.41
C GLN A 264 -11.37 -0.03 -11.92
N PRO A 265 -11.55 -1.30 -11.49
CA PRO A 265 -11.89 -1.63 -10.09
C PRO A 265 -10.90 -1.10 -9.05
N VAL A 266 -9.63 -0.95 -9.45
CA VAL A 266 -8.58 -0.39 -8.59
C VAL A 266 -8.88 1.05 -8.19
N VAL A 267 -9.49 1.87 -9.06
CA VAL A 267 -9.78 3.28 -8.79
C VAL A 267 -10.79 3.39 -7.64
N ALA A 268 -11.91 2.67 -7.73
CA ALA A 268 -12.92 2.63 -6.67
C ALA A 268 -12.33 2.09 -5.36
N SER A 269 -11.57 0.98 -5.43
CA SER A 269 -11.00 0.35 -4.24
C SER A 269 -10.01 1.25 -3.50
N LEU A 270 -9.14 1.97 -4.22
CA LEU A 270 -8.17 2.90 -3.63
C LEU A 270 -8.80 4.19 -3.08
N LEU A 271 -9.97 4.58 -3.58
CA LEU A 271 -10.73 5.73 -3.06
C LEU A 271 -11.51 5.38 -1.79
N GLN A 272 -12.08 4.18 -1.75
CA GLN A 272 -13.00 3.75 -0.70
C GLN A 272 -12.32 3.11 0.51
N HIS A 273 -11.20 2.41 0.31
CA HIS A 273 -10.55 1.63 1.36
C HIS A 273 -9.08 2.03 1.52
N ALA A 274 -8.61 2.06 2.77
CA ALA A 274 -7.21 2.26 3.06
C ALA A 274 -6.45 0.95 2.77
N HIS A 275 -5.32 1.07 2.09
CA HIS A 275 -4.48 -0.06 1.70
C HIS A 275 -3.03 0.24 2.05
N SER A 276 -2.30 -0.79 2.48
CA SER A 276 -0.86 -0.69 2.64
C SER A 276 -0.18 -0.41 1.29
N PRO A 277 1.03 0.17 1.29
CA PRO A 277 1.79 0.43 0.05
C PRO A 277 1.99 -0.81 -0.82
N ASP A 278 2.29 -1.97 -0.22
CA ASP A 278 2.50 -3.22 -0.95
C ASP A 278 1.22 -3.73 -1.63
N LEU A 279 0.07 -3.62 -0.96
CA LEU A 279 -1.21 -4.01 -1.53
C LEU A 279 -1.61 -3.05 -2.66
N LYS A 280 -1.42 -1.74 -2.47
CA LYS A 280 -1.57 -0.73 -3.53
C LYS A 280 -0.75 -1.09 -4.76
N LEU A 281 0.52 -1.41 -4.57
CA LEU A 281 1.42 -1.80 -5.65
C LEU A 281 0.93 -3.07 -6.37
N ALA A 282 0.51 -4.09 -5.62
CA ALA A 282 0.00 -5.34 -6.20
C ALA A 282 -1.28 -5.09 -7.03
N MET A 283 -2.22 -4.30 -6.51
CA MET A 283 -3.47 -3.93 -7.19
C MET A 283 -3.21 -3.13 -8.47
N LEU A 284 -2.33 -2.13 -8.41
CA LEU A 284 -1.96 -1.32 -9.58
C LEU A 284 -1.19 -2.14 -10.63
N THR A 285 -0.33 -3.07 -10.20
CA THR A 285 0.36 -4.00 -11.10
C THR A 285 -0.66 -4.88 -11.83
N GLN A 286 -1.64 -5.43 -11.13
CA GLN A 286 -2.69 -6.25 -11.73
C GLN A 286 -3.59 -5.42 -12.67
N ALA A 287 -3.96 -4.20 -12.28
CA ALA A 287 -4.76 -3.30 -13.12
C ALA A 287 -4.03 -2.98 -14.42
N HIS A 288 -2.75 -2.60 -14.35
CA HIS A 288 -1.92 -2.34 -15.53
C HIS A 288 -1.78 -3.56 -16.45
N GLN A 289 -1.68 -4.77 -15.90
CA GLN A 289 -1.64 -5.98 -16.74
C GLN A 289 -2.93 -6.20 -17.54
N ARG A 290 -4.08 -5.77 -17.00
CA ARG A 290 -5.38 -5.86 -17.68
C ARG A 290 -5.56 -4.75 -18.71
N THR A 291 -5.08 -3.54 -18.41
CA THR A 291 -5.21 -2.35 -19.26
C THR A 291 -3.85 -1.67 -19.50
N PRO A 292 -2.94 -2.30 -20.25
CA PRO A 292 -1.56 -1.86 -20.39
C PRO A 292 -1.37 -0.51 -21.10
N GLU A 293 -2.42 -0.03 -21.79
CA GLU A 293 -2.45 1.23 -22.53
C GLU A 293 -2.96 2.41 -21.70
N ASP A 294 -3.43 2.18 -20.48
CA ASP A 294 -3.90 3.24 -19.58
C ASP A 294 -2.71 3.98 -18.95
N LEU A 295 -2.40 5.15 -19.52
CA LEU A 295 -1.27 5.99 -19.10
C LEU A 295 -1.44 6.54 -17.67
N ILE A 296 -2.67 6.70 -17.17
CA ILE A 296 -2.92 7.19 -15.80
C ILE A 296 -2.59 6.08 -14.81
N LEU A 297 -3.06 4.86 -15.06
CA LEU A 297 -2.72 3.70 -14.23
C LEU A 297 -1.23 3.42 -14.22
N LEU A 298 -0.57 3.55 -15.38
CA LEU A 298 0.87 3.37 -15.46
C LEU A 298 1.63 4.44 -14.69
N GLY A 299 1.21 5.72 -14.75
CA GLY A 299 1.77 6.79 -13.91
C GLY A 299 1.53 6.53 -12.40
N ALA A 300 0.35 6.05 -12.03
CA ALA A 300 0.06 5.67 -10.64
C ALA A 300 0.94 4.48 -10.18
N LEU A 301 1.23 3.53 -11.08
CA LEU A 301 2.12 2.41 -10.80
C LEU A 301 3.58 2.86 -10.62
N VAL A 302 4.05 3.86 -11.37
CA VAL A 302 5.37 4.50 -11.13
C VAL A 302 5.43 5.05 -9.70
N ASN A 303 4.40 5.81 -9.28
CA ASN A 303 4.33 6.35 -7.92
C ASN A 303 4.28 5.24 -6.86
N ALA A 304 3.53 4.16 -7.08
CA ALA A 304 3.50 3.04 -6.15
C ALA A 304 4.87 2.37 -5.97
N TYR A 305 5.66 2.23 -7.04
CA TYR A 305 7.05 1.76 -6.93
C TYR A 305 7.96 2.76 -6.20
N LEU A 306 7.77 4.06 -6.42
CA LEU A 306 8.48 5.11 -5.67
C LEU A 306 8.16 5.04 -4.16
N ASP A 307 6.89 4.84 -3.80
CA ASP A 307 6.44 4.73 -2.41
C ASP A 307 7.12 3.56 -1.68
N VAL A 308 7.22 2.39 -2.32
CA VAL A 308 7.93 1.23 -1.76
C VAL A 308 9.45 1.28 -1.94
N HIS A 309 9.99 2.34 -2.55
CA HIS A 309 11.41 2.57 -2.81
C HIS A 309 12.07 1.58 -3.79
N GLU A 310 11.30 1.02 -4.73
CA GLU A 310 11.81 0.15 -5.80
C GLU A 310 12.17 0.98 -7.05
N LEU A 311 13.24 1.78 -6.96
CA LEU A 311 13.60 2.80 -7.95
C LEU A 311 13.87 2.24 -9.35
N GLU A 312 14.42 1.04 -9.47
CA GLU A 312 14.69 0.37 -10.75
C GLU A 312 13.39 0.00 -11.48
N LYS A 313 12.40 -0.51 -10.75
CA LYS A 313 11.09 -0.84 -11.32
C LYS A 313 10.29 0.42 -11.63
N ALA A 314 10.38 1.44 -10.77
CA ALA A 314 9.82 2.77 -11.06
C ALA A 314 10.39 3.32 -12.38
N MET A 315 11.71 3.25 -12.60
CA MET A 315 12.34 3.70 -13.84
C MET A 315 11.86 2.91 -15.05
N ALA A 316 11.75 1.59 -14.95
CA ALA A 316 11.25 0.75 -16.04
C ALA A 316 9.80 1.10 -16.41
N MET A 317 8.94 1.38 -15.43
CA MET A 317 7.56 1.80 -15.67
C MET A 317 7.48 3.22 -16.24
N ALA A 318 8.34 4.14 -15.79
CA ALA A 318 8.41 5.49 -16.34
C ALA A 318 8.91 5.50 -17.81
N GLU A 319 9.87 4.64 -18.15
CA GLU A 319 10.30 4.40 -19.54
C GLU A 319 9.16 3.83 -20.38
N LYS A 320 8.45 2.81 -19.88
CA LYS A 320 7.27 2.26 -20.56
C LYS A 320 6.21 3.34 -20.78
N LEU A 321 5.98 4.21 -19.80
CA LEU A 321 5.03 5.32 -19.90
C LEU A 321 5.43 6.29 -21.01
N ALA A 322 6.70 6.67 -21.09
CA ALA A 322 7.21 7.56 -22.15
C ALA A 322 7.02 6.95 -23.54
N VAL A 323 7.36 5.66 -23.71
CA VAL A 323 7.21 4.94 -24.98
C VAL A 323 5.74 4.85 -25.41
N LEU A 324 4.85 4.47 -24.51
CA LEU A 324 3.41 4.37 -24.81
C LEU A 324 2.79 5.74 -25.07
N ALA A 325 3.12 6.75 -24.27
CA ALA A 325 2.64 8.11 -24.49
C ALA A 325 3.03 8.63 -25.88
N LYS A 326 4.28 8.38 -26.30
CA LYS A 326 4.75 8.73 -27.65
C LYS A 326 4.02 7.96 -28.74
N ALA A 327 3.80 6.65 -28.55
CA ALA A 327 3.03 5.83 -29.50
C ALA A 327 1.58 6.29 -29.65
N GLN A 328 0.99 6.82 -28.58
CA GLN A 328 -0.36 7.40 -28.56
C GLN A 328 -0.39 8.89 -28.98
N ALA A 329 0.74 9.45 -29.44
CA ALA A 329 0.89 10.88 -29.76
C ALA A 329 0.42 11.81 -28.62
N ASN A 330 0.72 11.44 -27.38
CA ASN A 330 0.37 12.16 -26.16
C ASN A 330 1.58 12.84 -25.54
N THR A 331 1.94 14.01 -26.08
CA THR A 331 3.09 14.80 -25.62
C THR A 331 2.96 15.26 -24.16
N GLN A 332 1.73 15.42 -23.64
CA GLN A 332 1.49 15.76 -22.24
C GLN A 332 1.97 14.62 -21.32
N GLN A 333 1.57 13.39 -21.62
CA GLN A 333 1.98 12.22 -20.83
C GLN A 333 3.46 11.86 -21.07
N GLU A 334 4.00 12.10 -22.27
CA GLU A 334 5.44 11.94 -22.54
C GLU A 334 6.26 12.87 -21.63
N GLY A 335 5.88 14.14 -21.55
CA GLY A 335 6.53 15.10 -20.65
C GLY A 335 6.44 14.71 -19.18
N ARG A 336 5.29 14.22 -18.72
CA ARG A 336 5.12 13.71 -17.34
C ARG A 336 5.95 12.46 -17.07
N ALA A 337 6.08 11.56 -18.05
CA ALA A 337 6.92 10.37 -17.95
C ALA A 337 8.40 10.76 -17.79
N LEU A 338 8.88 11.71 -18.60
CA LEU A 338 10.23 12.26 -18.49
C LEU A 338 10.47 12.96 -17.14
N ALA A 339 9.45 13.64 -16.60
CA ALA A 339 9.51 14.22 -15.26
C ALA A 339 9.71 13.14 -14.18
N TYR A 340 8.96 12.03 -14.25
CA TYR A 340 9.18 10.88 -13.36
C TYR A 340 10.60 10.32 -13.47
N GLN A 341 11.13 10.16 -14.69
CA GLN A 341 12.51 9.71 -14.89
C GLN A 341 13.51 10.67 -14.21
N GLY A 342 13.32 11.98 -14.36
CA GLY A 342 14.12 13.00 -13.70
C GLY A 342 14.08 12.87 -12.17
N GLU A 343 12.89 12.70 -11.58
CA GLU A 343 12.72 12.52 -10.14
C GLU A 343 13.39 11.23 -9.64
N ILE A 344 13.21 10.11 -10.35
CA ILE A 344 13.82 8.83 -9.97
C ILE A 344 15.35 8.95 -10.00
N LEU A 345 15.92 9.59 -11.03
CA LEU A 345 17.36 9.84 -11.12
C LEU A 345 17.86 10.72 -9.97
N LEU A 346 17.08 11.71 -9.56
CA LEU A 346 17.40 12.54 -8.39
C LEU A 346 17.43 11.71 -7.10
N ARG A 347 16.43 10.82 -6.89
CA ARG A 347 16.41 9.89 -5.73
C ARG A 347 17.59 8.90 -5.74
N LYS A 348 18.13 8.61 -6.92
CA LYS A 348 19.37 7.82 -7.12
C LYS A 348 20.67 8.66 -7.01
N ASN A 349 20.57 9.95 -6.67
CA ASN A 349 21.68 10.90 -6.59
C ASN A 349 22.43 11.10 -7.92
N LEU A 350 21.74 10.97 -9.06
CA LEU A 350 22.28 11.17 -10.41
C LEU A 350 21.84 12.54 -10.96
N VAL A 351 22.41 13.61 -10.39
CA VAL A 351 21.99 15.01 -10.59
C VAL A 351 22.01 15.44 -12.08
N ASP A 352 23.11 15.20 -12.79
CA ASP A 352 23.26 15.67 -14.19
C ASP A 352 22.27 14.96 -15.13
N LEU A 353 22.08 13.65 -14.95
CA LEU A 353 21.12 12.88 -15.73
C LEU A 353 19.67 13.29 -15.42
N SER A 354 19.38 13.59 -14.14
CA SER A 354 18.08 14.12 -13.72
C SER A 354 17.78 15.43 -14.45
N LEU A 355 18.72 16.37 -14.47
CA LEU A 355 18.55 17.66 -15.13
C LEU A 355 18.24 17.51 -16.62
N ILE A 356 18.98 16.65 -17.33
CA ILE A 356 18.73 16.35 -18.76
C ILE A 356 17.30 15.85 -18.97
N ARG A 357 16.81 14.94 -18.12
CA ARG A 357 15.43 14.42 -18.22
C ARG A 357 14.38 15.46 -17.92
N LEU A 358 14.61 16.33 -16.93
CA LEU A 358 13.70 17.43 -16.61
C LEU A 358 13.66 18.50 -17.71
N ASP A 359 14.79 18.79 -18.38
CA ASP A 359 14.80 19.68 -19.55
C ASP A 359 13.99 19.10 -20.72
N MET A 360 14.14 17.81 -21.01
CA MET A 360 13.32 17.12 -22.01
C MET A 360 11.83 17.12 -21.62
N ALA A 361 11.53 16.95 -20.33
CA ALA A 361 10.16 17.03 -19.82
C ALA A 361 9.54 18.39 -20.11
N LEU A 362 10.24 19.49 -19.82
CA LEU A 362 9.75 20.85 -20.10
C LEU A 362 9.47 21.05 -21.60
N GLN A 363 10.37 20.63 -22.49
CA GLN A 363 10.17 20.74 -23.93
C GLN A 363 8.88 20.05 -24.39
N ALA A 364 8.58 18.85 -23.89
CA ALA A 364 7.34 18.13 -24.20
C ALA A 364 6.10 18.81 -23.57
N LEU A 365 6.21 19.28 -22.33
CA LEU A 365 5.11 19.93 -21.62
C LEU A 365 4.78 21.33 -22.14
N GLU A 366 5.74 22.03 -22.74
CA GLU A 366 5.54 23.31 -23.43
C GLU A 366 4.64 23.13 -24.65
N VAL A 367 4.85 22.08 -25.45
CA VAL A 367 4.00 21.76 -26.62
C VAL A 367 2.54 21.53 -26.20
N SER A 368 2.33 20.78 -25.11
CA SER A 368 0.97 20.51 -24.60
C SER A 368 0.40 21.62 -23.72
N GLN A 369 1.17 22.69 -23.46
CA GLN A 369 0.87 23.77 -22.53
C GLN A 369 0.37 23.28 -21.16
N ASP A 370 0.92 22.17 -20.64
CA ASP A 370 0.60 21.65 -19.31
C ASP A 370 1.38 22.42 -18.23
N LEU A 371 0.94 23.66 -17.97
CA LEU A 371 1.59 24.56 -17.03
C LEU A 371 1.67 23.99 -15.60
N ARG A 372 0.74 23.12 -15.20
CA ARG A 372 0.77 22.46 -13.88
C ARG A 372 1.95 21.50 -13.79
N ALA A 373 2.13 20.63 -14.78
CA ALA A 373 3.28 19.74 -14.82
C ALA A 373 4.60 20.50 -15.01
N GLN A 374 4.62 21.58 -15.79
CA GLN A 374 5.80 22.44 -15.91
C GLN A 374 6.17 23.04 -14.54
N SER A 375 5.19 23.51 -13.78
CA SER A 375 5.39 24.02 -12.41
C SER A 375 6.01 22.96 -11.49
N ASP A 376 5.58 21.69 -11.57
CA ASP A 376 6.15 20.57 -10.81
C ASP A 376 7.61 20.27 -11.21
N VAL A 377 7.93 20.38 -12.50
CA VAL A 377 9.30 20.21 -13.01
C VAL A 377 10.21 21.33 -12.52
N TRP A 378 9.77 22.59 -12.59
CA TRP A 378 10.52 23.73 -12.06
C TRP A 378 10.72 23.64 -10.55
N HIS A 379 9.70 23.19 -9.82
CA HIS A 379 9.82 22.89 -8.40
C HIS A 379 10.93 21.85 -8.16
N SER A 380 10.94 20.75 -8.90
CA SER A 380 11.94 19.69 -8.79
C SER A 380 13.37 20.16 -9.12
N ARG A 381 13.52 21.04 -10.13
CA ARG A 381 14.82 21.65 -10.48
C ARG A 381 15.44 22.45 -9.35
N SER A 382 14.61 23.08 -8.50
CA SER A 382 15.12 23.86 -7.37
C SER A 382 16.00 23.02 -6.44
N TRP A 383 15.67 21.74 -6.23
CA TRP A 383 16.50 20.85 -5.41
C TRP A 383 17.83 20.51 -6.09
N LEU A 384 17.84 20.30 -7.41
CA LEU A 384 19.09 20.09 -8.17
C LEU A 384 20.03 21.31 -8.03
N HIS A 385 19.48 22.52 -8.16
CA HIS A 385 20.25 23.76 -7.98
C HIS A 385 20.75 23.94 -6.54
N HIS A 386 19.99 23.48 -5.55
CA HIS A 386 20.47 23.45 -4.17
C HIS A 386 21.65 22.48 -3.97
N LEU A 387 21.60 21.29 -4.57
CA LEU A 387 22.73 20.36 -4.56
C LEU A 387 23.98 20.96 -5.24
N GLN A 388 23.77 21.80 -6.26
CA GLN A 388 24.83 22.59 -6.92
C GLN A 388 25.27 23.84 -6.12
N ARG A 389 24.66 24.11 -4.97
CA ARG A 389 24.90 25.29 -4.11
C ARG A 389 24.61 26.64 -4.79
N ASP A 390 23.66 26.66 -5.72
CA ASP A 390 23.24 27.87 -6.42
C ASP A 390 21.85 28.33 -5.92
N TYR A 391 21.85 29.14 -4.86
CA TYR A 391 20.60 29.68 -4.32
C TYR A 391 19.87 30.62 -5.29
N GLY A 392 20.59 31.34 -6.16
CA GLY A 392 19.97 32.22 -7.16
C GLY A 392 19.05 31.43 -8.09
N GLN A 393 19.53 30.28 -8.55
CA GLN A 393 18.75 29.37 -9.41
C GLN A 393 17.66 28.62 -8.65
N VAL A 394 17.87 28.28 -7.38
CA VAL A 394 16.81 27.74 -6.50
C VAL A 394 15.64 28.71 -6.43
N LYS A 395 15.93 29.99 -6.13
CA LYS A 395 14.96 31.07 -6.03
C LYS A 395 14.22 31.30 -7.34
N ALA A 396 14.96 31.42 -8.46
CA ALA A 396 14.37 31.60 -9.78
C ALA A 396 13.42 30.45 -10.15
N SER A 397 13.83 29.20 -9.90
CA SER A 397 13.03 28.01 -10.22
C SER A 397 11.71 27.97 -9.45
N LEU A 398 11.73 28.26 -8.14
CA LEU A 398 10.52 28.22 -7.31
C LEU A 398 9.58 29.40 -7.57
N LEU A 399 10.12 30.59 -7.86
CA LEU A 399 9.29 31.72 -8.28
C LEU A 399 8.62 31.46 -9.63
N HIS A 400 9.34 30.82 -10.56
CA HIS A 400 8.75 30.45 -11.85
C HIS A 400 7.69 29.35 -11.69
N SER A 401 7.95 28.35 -10.84
CA SER A 401 6.95 27.34 -10.45
C SER A 401 5.67 27.98 -9.88
N ALA A 402 5.80 28.93 -8.94
CA ALA A 402 4.68 29.68 -8.38
C ALA A 402 3.94 30.51 -9.43
N GLN A 403 4.68 31.16 -10.35
CA GLN A 403 4.09 31.95 -11.43
C GLN A 403 3.25 31.09 -12.38
N LEU A 404 3.72 29.90 -12.76
CA LEU A 404 2.98 28.96 -13.60
C LEU A 404 1.72 28.45 -12.89
N ALA A 405 1.83 28.09 -11.61
CA ALA A 405 0.69 27.66 -10.80
C ALA A 405 -0.40 28.75 -10.75
N ARG A 406 -0.01 30.01 -10.52
CA ARG A 406 -0.90 31.17 -10.53
C ARG A 406 -1.64 31.36 -11.84
N GLN A 407 -0.98 31.15 -12.99
CA GLN A 407 -1.62 31.24 -14.32
C GLN A 407 -2.74 30.22 -14.50
N THR A 408 -2.63 29.06 -13.84
CA THR A 408 -3.66 28.01 -13.84
C THR A 408 -4.64 28.09 -12.67
N GLN A 409 -4.55 29.14 -11.85
CA GLN A 409 -5.30 29.30 -10.60
C GLN A 409 -5.15 28.08 -9.65
N ASP A 410 -4.00 27.41 -9.69
CA ASP A 410 -3.68 26.30 -8.82
C ASP A 410 -3.08 26.81 -7.51
N ILE A 411 -3.97 27.27 -6.62
CA ILE A 411 -3.64 27.93 -5.36
C ILE A 411 -2.73 27.04 -4.48
N ALA A 412 -3.04 25.74 -4.39
CA ALA A 412 -2.27 24.82 -3.56
C ALA A 412 -0.81 24.75 -4.02
N ARG A 413 -0.58 24.65 -5.34
CA ARG A 413 0.75 24.56 -5.93
C ARG A 413 1.53 25.87 -5.87
N GLU A 414 0.86 27.02 -6.04
CA GLU A 414 1.50 28.33 -5.86
C GLU A 414 2.02 28.50 -4.42
N LEU A 415 1.16 28.21 -3.44
CA LEU A 415 1.52 28.32 -2.03
C LEU A 415 2.59 27.29 -1.64
N ASP A 416 2.57 26.09 -2.21
CA ASP A 416 3.59 25.08 -1.99
C ASP A 416 4.97 25.58 -2.46
N ALA A 417 5.08 26.10 -3.68
CA ALA A 417 6.34 26.64 -4.20
C ALA A 417 6.89 27.81 -3.34
N LEU A 418 6.02 28.72 -2.87
CA LEU A 418 6.43 29.85 -2.02
C LEU A 418 6.85 29.41 -0.61
N THR A 419 6.07 28.51 0.00
CA THR A 419 6.42 27.97 1.32
C THR A 419 7.67 27.10 1.24
N TYR A 420 7.88 26.32 0.19
CA TYR A 420 9.11 25.58 -0.03
C TYR A 420 10.31 26.51 -0.26
N LEU A 421 10.13 27.61 -0.99
CA LEU A 421 11.18 28.64 -1.14
C LEU A 421 11.62 29.22 0.20
N SER A 422 10.71 29.39 1.16
CA SER A 422 11.09 29.79 2.52
C SER A 422 12.01 28.76 3.21
N ILE A 423 11.75 27.47 3.04
CA ILE A 423 12.58 26.39 3.60
C ILE A 423 13.94 26.35 2.90
N MET A 424 13.96 26.48 1.58
CA MET A 424 15.20 26.48 0.81
C MET A 424 16.05 27.70 1.11
N ALA A 425 15.46 28.87 1.28
CA ALA A 425 16.15 30.07 1.76
C ALA A 425 16.81 29.82 3.13
N SER A 426 16.08 29.24 4.08
CA SER A 426 16.63 28.85 5.39
C SER A 426 17.81 27.88 5.27
N LYS A 427 17.67 26.82 4.46
CA LYS A 427 18.74 25.83 4.20
C LYS A 427 19.99 26.44 3.56
N ASN A 428 19.85 27.53 2.81
CA ASN A 428 20.94 28.25 2.17
C ASN A 428 21.34 29.54 2.94
N GLN A 429 20.93 29.65 4.21
CA GLN A 429 21.30 30.75 5.13
C GLN A 429 20.87 32.15 4.64
N GLN A 430 19.72 32.22 3.97
CA GLN A 430 19.13 33.46 3.44
C GLN A 430 18.00 33.92 4.36
N ASP A 431 18.36 34.58 5.46
CA ASP A 431 17.42 34.93 6.52
C ASP A 431 16.35 35.94 6.09
N ASP A 432 16.69 36.92 5.25
CA ASP A 432 15.69 37.87 4.73
C ASP A 432 14.66 37.15 3.85
N ASP A 433 15.14 36.32 2.91
CA ASP A 433 14.29 35.61 1.97
C ASP A 433 13.40 34.56 2.66
N LYS A 434 13.90 33.84 3.68
CA LYS A 434 13.09 32.80 4.36
C LYS A 434 11.84 33.40 5.00
N TYR A 435 11.94 34.55 5.65
CA TYR A 435 10.78 35.20 6.24
C TYR A 435 9.95 35.98 5.22
N HIS A 436 10.59 36.57 4.20
CA HIS A 436 9.88 37.27 3.13
C HIS A 436 8.91 36.34 2.39
N TYR A 437 9.37 35.18 1.90
CA TYR A 437 8.54 34.27 1.12
C TYR A 437 7.47 33.57 1.95
N LEU A 438 7.73 33.34 3.25
CA LEU A 438 6.70 32.84 4.15
C LEU A 438 5.58 33.85 4.35
N ARG A 439 5.91 35.14 4.56
CA ARG A 439 4.89 36.21 4.67
C ARG A 439 4.13 36.42 3.36
N LEU A 440 4.80 36.31 2.22
CA LEU A 440 4.15 36.40 0.91
C LEU A 440 3.14 35.27 0.70
N ALA A 441 3.49 34.03 1.08
CA ALA A 441 2.55 32.92 1.04
C ALA A 441 1.34 33.17 1.95
N GLU A 442 1.57 33.68 3.17
CA GLU A 442 0.50 34.02 4.12
C GLU A 442 -0.42 35.15 3.60
N GLU A 443 0.14 36.18 2.97
CA GLU A 443 -0.62 37.26 2.32
C GLU A 443 -1.53 36.70 1.23
N LYS A 444 -0.98 35.83 0.37
CA LYS A 444 -1.77 35.14 -0.65
C LYS A 444 -2.88 34.27 -0.09
N MET A 445 -2.63 33.56 1.02
CA MET A 445 -3.68 32.80 1.71
C MET A 445 -4.85 33.71 2.13
N ARG A 446 -4.58 34.95 2.55
CA ARG A 446 -5.62 35.94 2.85
C ARG A 446 -6.34 36.42 1.59
N ASP A 447 -5.60 36.72 0.52
CA ASP A 447 -6.17 37.17 -0.75
C ASP A 447 -7.10 36.12 -1.38
N TYR A 448 -6.78 34.83 -1.20
CA TYR A 448 -7.62 33.71 -1.63
C TYR A 448 -8.72 33.33 -0.65
N GLU A 449 -8.85 34.05 0.48
CA GLU A 449 -9.84 33.80 1.52
C GLU A 449 -9.84 32.35 2.01
N LEU A 450 -8.65 31.76 2.15
CA LEU A 450 -8.53 30.34 2.51
C LEU A 450 -9.01 30.07 3.95
N PRO A 451 -9.61 28.89 4.22
CA PRO A 451 -9.90 28.48 5.58
C PRO A 451 -8.67 28.48 6.48
N VAL A 452 -8.88 28.77 7.77
CA VAL A 452 -7.80 29.00 8.75
C VAL A 452 -6.77 27.87 8.85
N TYR A 453 -7.13 26.61 8.57
CA TYR A 453 -6.18 25.49 8.66
C TYR A 453 -5.03 25.59 7.64
N HIS A 454 -5.19 26.32 6.52
CA HIS A 454 -4.08 26.58 5.57
C HIS A 454 -2.97 27.42 6.20
N PHE A 455 -3.37 28.38 7.04
CA PHE A 455 -2.45 29.25 7.75
C PHE A 455 -1.59 28.48 8.76
N ALA A 456 -1.95 27.25 9.13
CA ALA A 456 -1.17 26.40 10.02
C ALA A 456 0.25 26.11 9.48
N LYS A 457 0.46 26.14 8.16
CA LYS A 457 1.80 26.03 7.57
C LYS A 457 2.73 27.16 8.02
N VAL A 458 2.21 28.36 8.27
CA VAL A 458 3.02 29.53 8.65
C VAL A 458 3.71 29.36 10.01
N PRO A 459 3.01 29.18 11.14
CA PRO A 459 3.66 28.92 12.42
C PRO A 459 4.46 27.61 12.39
N PHE A 460 4.06 26.60 11.61
CA PHE A 460 4.86 25.39 11.44
C PHE A 460 6.26 25.69 10.86
N HIS A 461 6.37 26.57 9.87
CA HIS A 461 7.66 26.99 9.33
C HIS A 461 8.47 27.84 10.33
N TYR A 462 7.83 28.71 11.09
CA TYR A 462 8.50 29.40 12.19
C TYR A 462 9.08 28.42 13.22
N ALA A 463 8.37 27.33 13.55
CA ALA A 463 8.90 26.26 14.40
C ALA A 463 10.09 25.51 13.77
N ILE A 464 10.13 25.37 12.45
CA ILE A 464 11.28 24.81 11.74
C ILE A 464 12.49 25.76 11.84
N PHE A 465 12.27 27.07 11.73
CA PHE A 465 13.32 28.08 11.79
C PHE A 465 13.87 28.33 13.18
N ALA A 466 13.11 28.00 14.23
CA ALA A 466 13.56 28.10 15.60
C ALA A 466 14.63 27.04 15.93
N ASP A 467 15.66 27.44 16.66
CA ASP A 467 16.78 26.55 17.01
C ASP A 467 16.42 25.65 18.19
N LYS A 468 15.91 26.24 19.28
CA LYS A 468 15.70 25.53 20.55
C LYS A 468 14.30 24.93 20.62
N PRO A 469 14.12 23.75 21.25
CA PRO A 469 12.80 23.15 21.44
C PRO A 469 11.79 24.08 22.14
N ALA A 470 12.22 24.85 23.14
CA ALA A 470 11.37 25.80 23.84
C ALA A 470 10.80 26.90 22.93
N ASP A 471 11.59 27.38 21.97
CA ASP A 471 11.17 28.40 21.00
C ASP A 471 10.17 27.83 19.96
N LYS A 472 10.14 26.51 19.78
CA LYS A 472 9.19 25.83 18.87
C LYS A 472 7.81 25.64 19.47
N GLU A 473 7.71 25.50 20.79
CA GLU A 473 6.44 25.27 21.50
C GLU A 473 5.34 26.26 21.12
N PRO A 474 5.50 27.59 21.24
CA PRO A 474 4.43 28.54 20.93
C PRO A 474 3.94 28.44 19.48
N HIS A 475 4.85 28.14 18.56
CA HIS A 475 4.53 27.96 17.16
C HIS A 475 3.72 26.68 16.92
N TYR A 476 4.14 25.54 17.47
CA TYR A 476 3.36 24.29 17.36
C TYR A 476 2.00 24.38 18.04
N ARG A 477 1.88 25.12 19.16
CA ARG A 477 0.56 25.38 19.77
C ARG A 477 -0.35 26.19 18.85
N ARG A 478 0.19 27.23 18.20
CA ARG A 478 -0.54 28.01 17.20
C ARG A 478 -0.99 27.17 16.00
N VAL A 479 -0.18 26.19 15.56
CA VAL A 479 -0.62 25.21 14.55
C VAL A 479 -1.90 24.51 15.02
N LEU A 480 -1.90 23.95 16.24
CA LEU A 480 -3.04 23.20 16.75
C LEU A 480 -4.30 24.06 16.90
N GLU A 481 -4.14 25.35 17.24
CA GLU A 481 -5.25 26.32 17.23
C GLU A 481 -5.85 26.50 15.83
N TYR A 482 -5.01 26.66 14.79
CA TYR A 482 -5.47 26.80 13.41
C TYR A 482 -6.07 25.52 12.82
N THR A 483 -5.69 24.35 13.34
CA THR A 483 -6.18 23.05 12.89
C THR A 483 -7.19 22.43 13.85
N ALA A 484 -7.85 23.21 14.72
CA ALA A 484 -8.79 22.68 15.71
C ALA A 484 -9.94 21.88 15.08
N LEU A 485 -10.40 22.30 13.89
CA LEU A 485 -11.45 21.60 13.12
C LEU A 485 -10.91 20.53 12.17
N THR A 486 -9.59 20.47 11.97
CA THR A 486 -8.91 19.52 11.08
C THR A 486 -7.76 18.81 11.82
N PRO A 487 -8.01 18.14 12.95
CA PRO A 487 -6.97 17.62 13.84
C PRO A 487 -6.07 16.53 13.21
N ASN A 488 -6.54 15.92 12.12
CA ASN A 488 -5.82 14.90 11.34
C ASN A 488 -5.04 15.48 10.15
N HIS A 489 -5.11 16.79 9.92
CA HIS A 489 -4.26 17.43 8.93
C HIS A 489 -2.78 17.18 9.30
N TRP A 490 -1.94 16.86 8.33
CA TRP A 490 -0.57 16.38 8.58
C TRP A 490 0.27 17.35 9.42
N VAL A 491 0.09 18.67 9.24
CA VAL A 491 0.80 19.71 10.03
C VAL A 491 0.40 19.64 11.51
N ALA A 492 -0.87 19.34 11.78
CA ALA A 492 -1.40 19.17 13.15
C ALA A 492 -0.80 17.92 13.80
N GLN A 493 -0.82 16.79 13.09
CA GLN A 493 -0.23 15.52 13.56
C GLN A 493 1.26 15.68 13.86
N SER A 494 2.03 16.28 12.94
CA SER A 494 3.46 16.53 13.13
C SER A 494 3.75 17.47 14.31
N SER A 495 2.96 18.54 14.47
CA SER A 495 3.14 19.51 15.56
C SER A 495 2.77 18.91 16.91
N ARG A 496 1.67 18.14 16.98
CA ARG A 496 1.25 17.41 18.18
C ARG A 496 2.32 16.42 18.63
N LYS A 497 2.85 15.61 17.70
CA LYS A 497 3.95 14.67 17.97
C LYS A 497 5.19 15.39 18.51
N SER A 498 5.53 16.55 17.93
CA SER A 498 6.67 17.35 18.38
C SER A 498 6.47 17.91 19.78
N LEU A 499 5.26 18.41 20.09
CA LEU A 499 4.88 18.90 21.42
C LEU A 499 4.88 17.79 22.47
N VAL A 500 4.24 16.65 22.19
CA VAL A 500 4.24 15.50 23.10
C VAL A 500 5.67 15.07 23.41
N ARG A 501 6.54 14.93 22.40
CA ARG A 501 7.97 14.61 22.60
C ARG A 501 8.67 15.64 23.49
N TYR A 502 8.36 16.92 23.30
CA TYR A 502 8.97 17.99 24.08
C TYR A 502 8.48 17.96 25.53
N TYR A 503 7.18 17.90 25.76
CA TYR A 503 6.59 17.85 27.10
C TYR A 503 7.04 16.64 27.92
N LEU A 504 7.11 15.46 27.31
CA LEU A 504 7.62 14.27 28.00
C LEU A 504 9.09 14.43 28.45
N ARG A 505 9.93 15.09 27.64
CA ARG A 505 11.34 15.35 28.02
C ARG A 505 11.47 16.37 29.15
N GLU A 506 10.57 17.34 29.21
CA GLU A 506 10.53 18.36 30.26
C GLU A 506 9.69 17.92 31.48
N ALA A 507 9.29 16.64 31.56
CA ALA A 507 8.43 16.09 32.62
C ALA A 507 7.06 16.82 32.78
N ARG A 508 6.56 17.42 31.69
CA ARG A 508 5.25 18.10 31.59
C ARG A 508 4.15 17.13 31.18
N PHE A 509 3.89 16.14 32.04
CA PHE A 509 3.04 15.00 31.70
C PHE A 509 1.57 15.37 31.45
N GLU A 510 1.00 16.29 32.24
CA GLU A 510 -0.39 16.73 32.09
C GLU A 510 -0.64 17.37 30.71
N GLU A 511 0.28 18.21 30.23
CA GLU A 511 0.14 18.81 28.91
C GLU A 511 0.32 17.79 27.77
N ALA A 512 1.19 16.78 27.95
CA ALA A 512 1.33 15.70 26.99
C ALA A 512 0.05 14.87 26.90
N GLU A 513 -0.54 14.49 28.04
CA GLU A 513 -1.78 13.72 28.13
C GLU A 513 -2.98 14.47 27.52
N SER A 514 -3.08 15.77 27.79
CA SER A 514 -4.12 16.64 27.20
C SER A 514 -4.09 16.64 25.67
N LEU A 515 -2.90 16.68 25.06
CA LEU A 515 -2.76 16.61 23.61
C LEU A 515 -3.19 15.26 23.04
N ILE A 516 -2.95 14.16 23.76
CA ILE A 516 -3.31 12.81 23.33
C ILE A 516 -4.82 12.59 23.42
N THR A 517 -5.42 12.94 24.55
CA THR A 517 -6.86 12.77 24.81
C THR A 517 -7.74 13.69 23.96
N SER A 518 -7.17 14.77 23.40
CA SER A 518 -7.89 15.69 22.50
C SER A 518 -8.27 15.08 21.15
N VAL A 519 -7.62 13.98 20.73
CA VAL A 519 -7.86 13.31 19.45
C VAL A 519 -8.40 11.91 19.66
N ARG A 520 -9.44 11.54 18.89
CA ARG A 520 -10.18 10.27 19.10
C ARG A 520 -10.08 9.27 17.95
N GLN A 521 -9.57 9.68 16.79
CA GLN A 521 -9.50 8.78 15.65
C GLN A 521 -8.42 7.71 15.86
N ASP A 522 -8.79 6.45 15.64
CA ASP A 522 -7.87 5.32 15.71
C ASP A 522 -7.00 5.25 14.45
N ASN A 523 -5.77 5.77 14.54
CA ASN A 523 -4.80 5.78 13.46
C ASN A 523 -3.37 5.65 14.03
N ALA A 524 -2.41 5.35 13.16
CA ALA A 524 -1.02 5.08 13.56
C ALA A 524 -0.36 6.28 14.29
N GLU A 525 -0.61 7.52 13.84
CA GLU A 525 -0.07 8.72 14.47
C GLU A 525 -0.60 8.88 15.90
N ASN A 526 -1.91 8.82 16.11
CA ASN A 526 -2.52 8.98 17.44
C ASN A 526 -2.15 7.82 18.37
N ALA A 527 -2.16 6.58 17.88
CA ALA A 527 -1.74 5.42 18.64
C ALA A 527 -0.27 5.54 19.08
N TYR A 528 0.60 6.06 18.21
CA TYR A 528 2.00 6.29 18.55
C TYR A 528 2.18 7.34 19.65
N LEU A 529 1.35 8.40 19.70
CA LEU A 529 1.40 9.35 20.81
C LEU A 529 1.09 8.68 22.16
N SER A 530 0.09 7.80 22.19
CA SER A 530 -0.25 7.02 23.39
C SER A 530 0.91 6.11 23.81
N VAL A 531 1.60 5.49 22.85
CA VAL A 531 2.80 4.69 23.11
C VAL A 531 3.92 5.54 23.71
N MET A 532 4.17 6.73 23.15
CA MET A 532 5.20 7.65 23.68
C MET A 532 4.91 8.04 25.13
N TYR A 533 3.65 8.34 25.45
CA TYR A 533 3.24 8.71 26.80
C TYR A 533 3.33 7.53 27.78
N ALA A 534 2.81 6.37 27.38
CA ALA A 534 2.89 5.15 28.18
C ALA A 534 4.34 4.75 28.47
N ALA A 535 5.23 4.86 27.49
CA ALA A 535 6.65 4.57 27.66
C ALA A 535 7.34 5.51 28.66
N ALA A 536 6.81 6.72 28.86
CA ALA A 536 7.36 7.71 29.78
C ALA A 536 6.75 7.66 31.20
N VAL A 537 5.49 7.25 31.32
CA VAL A 537 4.70 7.44 32.56
C VAL A 537 4.10 6.15 33.13
N GLN A 538 3.81 5.17 32.27
CA GLN A 538 3.05 3.97 32.68
C GLN A 538 3.95 2.79 33.01
N THR A 539 3.33 1.76 33.61
CA THR A 539 4.01 0.49 33.84
C THR A 539 4.21 -0.27 32.54
N GLN A 540 5.20 -1.15 32.53
CA GLN A 540 5.54 -1.97 31.37
C GLN A 540 4.39 -2.88 30.89
N ALA A 541 3.49 -3.28 31.80
CA ALA A 541 2.34 -4.12 31.49
C ALA A 541 1.29 -3.40 30.62
N GLU A 542 1.17 -2.07 30.73
CA GLU A 542 0.23 -1.26 29.95
C GLU A 542 0.80 -0.85 28.59
N LEU A 543 2.13 -0.77 28.47
CA LEU A 543 2.82 -0.34 27.26
C LEU A 543 2.70 -1.35 26.11
N LEU A 544 2.83 -2.65 26.38
CA LEU A 544 2.88 -3.68 25.34
C LEU A 544 1.66 -3.66 24.41
N PRO A 545 0.41 -3.75 24.90
CA PRO A 545 -0.76 -3.77 24.01
C PRO A 545 -0.87 -2.50 23.16
N LEU A 546 -0.49 -1.33 23.71
CA LEU A 546 -0.45 -0.07 22.97
C LEU A 546 0.59 -0.10 21.86
N ALA A 547 1.80 -0.58 22.15
CA ALA A 547 2.88 -0.69 21.17
C ALA A 547 2.53 -1.68 20.05
N LEU A 548 1.95 -2.83 20.37
CA LEU A 548 1.49 -3.78 19.36
C LEU A 548 0.42 -3.18 18.44
N ARG A 549 -0.57 -2.47 19.01
CA ARG A 549 -1.61 -1.79 18.21
C ARG A 549 -1.05 -0.69 17.33
N ALA A 550 -0.15 0.15 17.86
CA ALA A 550 0.49 1.20 17.07
C ALA A 550 1.33 0.62 15.92
N PHE A 551 2.06 -0.48 16.18
CA PHE A 551 2.82 -1.18 15.14
C PHE A 551 1.89 -1.74 14.06
N GLU A 552 0.82 -2.43 14.44
CA GLU A 552 -0.20 -2.96 13.51
C GLU A 552 -0.77 -1.85 12.62
N LEU A 553 -1.24 -0.75 13.23
CA LEU A 553 -1.79 0.39 12.49
C LEU A 553 -0.75 1.01 11.55
N ALA A 554 0.51 1.09 11.96
CA ALA A 554 1.60 1.57 11.11
C ALA A 554 1.84 0.65 9.91
N GLN A 555 1.78 -0.68 10.08
CA GLN A 555 1.88 -1.64 8.97
C GLN A 555 0.71 -1.49 7.99
N LEU A 556 -0.52 -1.37 8.50
CA LEU A 556 -1.72 -1.27 7.68
C LEU A 556 -1.79 0.06 6.89
N SER A 557 -1.33 1.15 7.50
CA SER A 557 -1.33 2.49 6.90
C SER A 557 -0.08 2.81 6.08
N GLY A 558 0.98 2.01 6.20
CA GLY A 558 2.26 2.27 5.52
C GLY A 558 3.15 3.30 6.22
N GLU A 559 2.86 3.67 7.47
CA GLU A 559 3.63 4.62 8.28
C GLU A 559 4.95 4.00 8.76
N ARG A 560 5.88 3.77 7.83
CA ARG A 560 7.14 3.03 8.05
C ARG A 560 7.94 3.58 9.22
N ARG A 561 8.03 4.91 9.36
CA ARG A 561 8.80 5.56 10.43
C ARG A 561 8.21 5.27 11.81
N ILE A 562 6.88 5.34 11.95
CA ILE A 562 6.19 4.95 13.19
C ILE A 562 6.42 3.47 13.47
N GLY A 563 6.27 2.61 12.45
CA GLY A 563 6.55 1.18 12.58
C GLY A 563 7.97 0.89 13.09
N LEU A 564 8.98 1.61 12.59
CA LEU A 564 10.36 1.49 13.04
C LEU A 564 10.56 2.01 14.46
N ASP A 565 10.01 3.19 14.79
CA ASP A 565 10.11 3.77 16.13
C ASP A 565 9.46 2.86 17.19
N VAL A 566 8.31 2.26 16.88
CA VAL A 566 7.62 1.31 17.76
C VAL A 566 8.33 -0.05 17.83
N ALA A 567 8.84 -0.57 16.71
CA ALA A 567 9.64 -1.79 16.71
C ALA A 567 10.89 -1.65 17.59
N LEU A 568 11.56 -0.50 17.53
CA LEU A 568 12.73 -0.22 18.36
C LEU A 568 12.38 -0.22 19.85
N LEU A 569 11.25 0.39 20.22
CA LEU A 569 10.73 0.35 21.58
C LEU A 569 10.41 -1.08 22.03
N LEU A 570 9.77 -1.88 21.18
CA LEU A 570 9.45 -3.28 21.47
C LEU A 570 10.72 -4.11 21.71
N CYS A 571 11.80 -3.89 20.96
CA CYS A 571 13.09 -4.52 21.20
C CYS A 571 13.73 -4.14 22.55
N GLN A 572 13.38 -2.98 23.13
CA GLN A 572 13.89 -2.52 24.43
C GLN A 572 13.13 -3.12 25.61
N MET A 573 11.97 -3.76 25.38
CA MET A 573 11.20 -4.38 26.45
C MET A 573 11.88 -5.66 26.97
N PRO A 574 11.81 -5.95 28.29
CA PRO A 574 12.31 -7.18 28.88
C PRO A 574 11.68 -8.42 28.27
N VAL A 575 12.48 -9.47 28.15
CA VAL A 575 12.09 -10.77 27.61
C VAL A 575 10.84 -11.34 28.30
N GLU A 576 10.69 -11.07 29.60
CA GLU A 576 9.55 -11.50 30.43
C GLU A 576 8.20 -10.92 29.98
N SER A 577 8.22 -9.84 29.17
CA SER A 577 7.02 -9.22 28.61
C SER A 577 6.39 -10.06 27.47
N GLY A 578 7.04 -11.15 27.03
CA GLY A 578 6.53 -12.02 25.95
C GLY A 578 6.65 -11.41 24.55
N VAL A 579 7.46 -10.36 24.40
CA VAL A 579 7.70 -9.69 23.11
C VAL A 579 8.56 -10.56 22.21
N ASN A 580 8.15 -10.68 20.94
CA ASN A 580 8.97 -11.33 19.91
C ASN A 580 10.06 -10.38 19.41
N SER A 581 11.07 -10.12 20.23
CA SER A 581 12.12 -9.13 19.92
C SER A 581 12.90 -9.46 18.65
N ASP A 582 13.07 -10.74 18.30
CA ASP A 582 13.74 -11.18 17.07
C ASP A 582 13.00 -10.70 15.82
N PHE A 583 11.67 -10.77 15.82
CA PHE A 583 10.84 -10.27 14.71
C PHE A 583 11.04 -8.76 14.50
N TYR A 584 10.98 -7.97 15.57
CA TYR A 584 11.12 -6.51 15.48
C TYR A 584 12.54 -6.10 15.10
N ALA A 585 13.56 -6.81 15.59
CA ALA A 585 14.95 -6.61 15.19
C ALA A 585 15.15 -6.86 13.69
N GLN A 586 14.57 -7.94 13.17
CA GLN A 586 14.59 -8.24 11.73
C GLN A 586 13.85 -7.16 10.93
N TYR A 587 12.67 -6.75 11.37
CA TYR A 587 11.90 -5.67 10.73
C TYR A 587 12.73 -4.36 10.64
N ILE A 588 13.39 -3.95 11.72
CA ILE A 588 14.30 -2.79 11.71
C ILE A 588 15.43 -3.00 10.71
N SER A 589 16.03 -4.19 10.67
CA SER A 589 17.10 -4.51 9.72
C SER A 589 16.65 -4.37 8.27
N GLU A 590 15.43 -4.78 7.94
CA GLU A 590 14.90 -4.80 6.57
C GLU A 590 14.37 -3.44 6.12
N HIS A 591 13.78 -2.66 7.02
CA HIS A 591 13.02 -1.45 6.65
C HIS A 591 13.66 -0.12 7.07
N ALA A 592 14.67 -0.12 7.96
CA ALA A 592 15.27 1.12 8.44
C ALA A 592 16.11 1.82 7.37
N THR A 593 15.80 3.10 7.11
CA THR A 593 16.60 3.97 6.25
C THR A 593 17.89 4.40 6.94
N SER A 594 18.90 4.81 6.16
CA SER A 594 20.18 5.32 6.69
C SER A 594 19.98 6.47 7.67
N ASP A 595 19.11 7.43 7.32
CA ASP A 595 18.81 8.58 8.18
C ASP A 595 18.16 8.18 9.51
N TRP A 596 17.23 7.21 9.47
CA TRP A 596 16.59 6.71 10.68
C TRP A 596 17.60 5.98 11.58
N ARG A 597 18.52 5.20 10.99
CA ARG A 597 19.58 4.51 11.75
C ARG A 597 20.53 5.50 12.41
N MET A 598 20.95 6.55 11.69
CA MET A 598 21.79 7.60 12.27
C MET A 598 21.11 8.28 13.46
N GLN A 599 19.80 8.54 13.37
CA GLN A 599 19.05 9.18 14.46
C GLN A 599 18.87 8.28 15.69
N ASN A 600 18.97 6.96 15.53
CA ASN A 600 18.76 5.97 16.59
C ASN A 600 20.01 5.15 16.93
N GLU A 601 21.19 5.59 16.49
CA GLU A 601 22.46 4.85 16.57
C GLU A 601 22.75 4.36 17.99
N ALA A 602 22.63 5.23 19.00
CA ALA A 602 22.90 4.87 20.38
C ALA A 602 21.99 3.74 20.90
N GLN A 603 20.70 3.76 20.52
CA GLN A 603 19.74 2.72 20.93
C GLN A 603 20.00 1.42 20.17
N LEU A 604 20.32 1.50 18.88
CA LEU A 604 20.68 0.33 18.06
C LEU A 604 21.97 -0.34 18.56
N LEU A 605 22.97 0.44 18.96
CA LEU A 605 24.20 -0.05 19.59
C LEU A 605 23.90 -0.79 20.90
N ALA A 606 23.07 -0.20 21.76
CA ALA A 606 22.69 -0.82 23.05
C ALA A 606 21.97 -2.17 22.86
N LEU A 607 21.25 -2.36 21.76
CA LEU A 607 20.52 -3.57 21.41
C LEU A 607 21.33 -4.54 20.52
N ASN A 608 22.57 -4.23 20.16
CA ASN A 608 23.37 -4.96 19.17
C ASN A 608 22.68 -5.10 17.79
N LEU A 609 21.90 -4.10 17.38
CA LEU A 609 21.17 -4.04 16.11
C LEU A 609 21.85 -3.18 15.04
N MET A 610 23.09 -2.75 15.28
CA MET A 610 23.86 -2.06 14.25
C MET A 610 24.14 -3.01 13.09
N ALA A 611 23.83 -2.57 11.87
CA ALA A 611 24.21 -3.32 10.69
C ALA A 611 25.74 -3.45 10.65
N ALA A 612 26.27 -4.66 10.51
CA ALA A 612 27.65 -4.85 10.12
C ALA A 612 27.84 -4.15 8.76
N GLY A 613 28.70 -3.13 8.72
CA GLY A 613 28.88 -2.26 7.55
C GLY A 613 28.98 -3.08 6.26
N ARG A 614 28.14 -2.73 5.28
CA ARG A 614 28.27 -3.17 3.89
C ARG A 614 28.50 -1.96 3.02
#